data_AF-A0AAW1XCZ9-F1
#
_entry.id   AF-A0AAW1XCZ9-F1
#
_cell.length_a   1.000
_cell.length_b   1.000
_cell.length_c   1.000
_cell.angle_alpha   90.00
_cell.angle_beta   90.00
_cell.angle_gamma   90.00
#
_symmetry.space_group_name_H-M   'P 1'
#
loop_
_entity.id
_entity.type
_entity.pdbx_description
1 polymer ?
#
loop_
_entity_poly.entity_id
_entity_poly.type
_entity_poly.pdbx_seq_one_letter_code
_entity_poly.pdbx_strand_id
1 'polypeptide(L)'
;MSGVPHTTEAIGSGINGIFDHGNDSNIMVFEYAEQRDLRALAELICSGEIPPKMVEDIHLRKFSNELNPLFKPSVDSLESECKRVYEERKLEIKEFLGDFDGHISLSVDTLRYKTYRFCGYYLCLLASFIDQNWKLRKWVLYCHSLSKPLDGFLKALEGWGFGNKVSTLTMTNADHGDCLELVKFVETHICVRKKFEVHGPQFQVYCCAEMISLMVQDAFANIKDIIDKVLKLYSTKSLPLWYLTNSKLKHAVELWSMGEFSSKYVTDSCDVPSPMEWKKVEGVCKIVERIYEVSSALFESKPLTANVYLYHLHELREILTQISTDSDSFNRTIVEGMLKRFDKYWNDMFLLLAIAAALDPRLKMKYIEFVSMKLKGMEGSLQVAAVMGAIHKLFEEYVIRFPEKENMYDSSSFTSDSEMESSPPEHANCTLNVLQDYHKFIQLDIQPTKKSDLDCYLEEPVIPGSQYFDALTWWSTAGAKYPTLSRMARDFLAIPVSLATSYEAFYTKPRPADESLVSLKPDLMNALMCTRSWSRKH
;
A
#
# COMPACT_ATOMS: atom_id res chain seq x y z
N MET A 1 -47.99 52.34 52.06
CA MET A 1 -48.05 52.99 50.73
C MET A 1 -47.58 51.95 49.72
N SER A 2 -48.55 51.22 49.15
CA SER A 2 -48.94 51.26 47.71
C SER A 2 -47.87 50.63 46.80
N GLY A 3 -48.07 49.54 46.06
CA GLY A 3 -49.25 48.75 45.71
C GLY A 3 -49.11 48.26 44.26
N VAL A 4 -49.33 46.94 44.04
CA VAL A 4 -50.11 46.35 42.91
C VAL A 4 -49.35 46.20 41.54
N PRO A 5 -49.66 45.19 40.67
CA PRO A 5 -48.74 44.09 40.31
C PRO A 5 -48.75 43.74 38.78
N HIS A 6 -48.30 42.52 38.44
CA HIS A 6 -48.57 41.66 37.25
C HIS A 6 -49.23 42.24 35.98
N THR A 7 -48.63 41.91 34.82
CA THR A 7 -49.37 41.35 33.66
C THR A 7 -48.41 40.63 32.70
N THR A 8 -48.78 39.39 32.43
CA THR A 8 -48.30 38.51 31.37
C THR A 8 -49.25 38.69 30.20
N GLU A 9 -48.75 38.91 28.97
CA GLU A 9 -49.58 38.78 27.78
C GLU A 9 -48.78 38.22 26.60
N ALA A 10 -49.45 37.35 25.86
CA ALA A 10 -48.94 36.44 24.85
C ALA A 10 -48.91 37.06 23.46
N ILE A 11 -48.00 36.59 22.59
CA ILE A 11 -48.24 36.53 21.15
C ILE A 11 -47.72 35.17 20.64
N GLY A 12 -48.66 34.30 20.26
CA GLY A 12 -48.36 33.14 19.44
C GLY A 12 -48.25 33.56 17.97
N SER A 13 -47.44 32.82 17.22
CA SER A 13 -47.57 32.76 15.76
C SER A 13 -47.17 31.37 15.28
N GLY A 14 -48.18 30.52 15.11
CA GLY A 14 -48.08 29.44 14.14
C GLY A 14 -47.97 30.06 12.74
N ILE A 15 -47.14 29.47 11.88
CA ILE A 15 -47.15 29.79 10.47
C ILE A 15 -47.78 28.61 9.75
N ASN A 16 -49.09 28.73 9.52
CA ASN A 16 -49.79 28.10 8.41
C ASN A 16 -49.37 28.84 7.14
N GLY A 17 -48.77 28.14 6.19
CA GLY A 17 -48.66 28.60 4.81
C GLY A 17 -49.74 27.94 3.97
N ILE A 18 -50.93 28.55 3.91
CA ILE A 18 -51.90 28.29 2.84
C ILE A 18 -51.56 29.29 1.73
N PHE A 19 -51.12 28.78 0.58
CA PHE A 19 -51.12 29.53 -0.67
C PHE A 19 -52.28 29.02 -1.51
N ASP A 20 -53.19 29.92 -1.90
CA ASP A 20 -54.10 29.67 -3.01
C ASP A 20 -54.28 30.94 -3.83
N HIS A 21 -53.64 31.00 -5.00
CA HIS A 21 -54.33 30.82 -6.28
C HIS A 21 -53.38 31.11 -7.46
N GLY A 22 -53.23 30.12 -8.33
CA GLY A 22 -53.00 30.35 -9.76
C GLY A 22 -51.57 30.28 -10.29
N ASN A 23 -50.91 29.13 -10.19
CA ASN A 23 -50.31 28.42 -11.33
C ASN A 23 -49.68 27.11 -10.83
N ASP A 24 -49.80 26.04 -11.61
CA ASP A 24 -49.24 24.71 -11.35
C ASP A 24 -47.80 24.75 -10.80
N SER A 25 -47.65 24.67 -9.48
CA SER A 25 -46.39 24.39 -8.82
C SER A 25 -46.57 23.10 -8.04
N ASN A 26 -46.12 21.99 -8.63
CA ASN A 26 -45.94 20.69 -7.96
C ASN A 26 -45.35 20.89 -6.57
N ILE A 27 -46.17 20.81 -5.52
CA ILE A 27 -45.69 20.72 -4.14
C ILE A 27 -45.07 19.33 -4.02
N MET A 28 -43.75 19.24 -4.18
CA MET A 28 -42.98 18.04 -3.87
C MET A 28 -43.04 17.81 -2.36
N VAL A 29 -43.99 16.98 -1.92
CA VAL A 29 -44.01 16.44 -0.56
C VAL A 29 -42.89 15.40 -0.48
N PHE A 30 -41.77 15.75 0.15
CA PHE A 30 -40.73 14.79 0.46
C PHE A 30 -41.18 13.94 1.66
N GLU A 31 -41.52 12.68 1.41
CA GLU A 31 -41.76 11.70 2.47
C GLU A 31 -40.42 11.42 3.19
N TYR A 32 -40.35 11.78 4.47
CA TYR A 32 -39.16 11.54 5.29
C TYR A 32 -38.95 10.03 5.47
N ALA A 33 -37.78 9.55 5.06
CA ALA A 33 -37.37 8.16 5.21
C ALA A 33 -36.13 8.10 6.10
N GLU A 34 -36.31 7.74 7.38
CA GLU A 34 -35.25 7.59 8.37
C GLU A 34 -34.09 6.70 7.87
N GLN A 35 -34.41 5.69 7.06
CA GLN A 35 -33.43 4.79 6.46
C GLN A 35 -32.43 5.51 5.54
N ARG A 36 -32.82 6.61 4.87
CA ARG A 36 -31.91 7.39 4.01
C ARG A 36 -30.87 8.14 4.84
N ASP A 37 -31.30 8.74 5.95
CA ASP A 37 -30.41 9.46 6.87
C ASP A 37 -29.47 8.48 7.58
N LEU A 38 -29.98 7.33 8.02
CA LEU A 38 -29.16 6.25 8.60
C LEU A 38 -28.12 5.75 7.59
N ARG A 39 -28.52 5.56 6.33
CA ARG A 39 -27.62 5.15 5.25
C ARG A 39 -26.51 6.18 5.03
N ALA A 40 -26.84 7.46 4.93
CA ALA A 40 -25.87 8.53 4.74
C ALA A 40 -24.87 8.60 5.89
N LEU A 41 -25.34 8.44 7.14
CA LEU A 41 -24.48 8.39 8.32
C LEU A 41 -23.58 7.14 8.33
N ALA A 42 -24.11 5.98 7.93
CA ALA A 42 -23.32 4.76 7.80
C ALA A 42 -22.23 4.91 6.73
N GLU A 43 -22.52 5.54 5.59
CA GLU A 43 -21.53 5.81 4.54
C GLU A 43 -20.43 6.77 5.02
N LEU A 44 -20.76 7.76 5.84
CA LEU A 44 -19.77 8.64 6.49
C LEU A 44 -18.84 7.84 7.41
N ILE A 45 -19.38 6.92 8.21
CA ILE A 45 -18.61 6.06 9.12
C ILE A 45 -17.76 5.04 8.35
N CYS A 46 -18.31 4.45 7.28
CA CYS A 46 -17.62 3.51 6.41
C CYS A 46 -16.51 4.16 5.59
N SER A 47 -16.60 5.46 5.28
CA SER A 47 -15.56 6.18 4.54
C SER A 47 -14.56 6.92 5.43
N GLY A 48 -14.97 7.31 6.64
CA GLY A 48 -14.15 8.05 7.60
C GLY A 48 -13.59 7.20 8.75
N GLU A 49 -12.63 7.75 9.48
CA GLU A 49 -12.05 7.13 10.69
C GLU A 49 -12.92 7.40 11.94
N ILE A 50 -14.24 7.30 11.78
CA ILE A 50 -15.23 7.58 12.82
C ILE A 50 -15.81 6.24 13.31
N PRO A 51 -15.86 5.97 14.63
CA PRO A 51 -16.52 4.78 15.15
C PRO A 51 -18.05 4.94 15.19
N PRO A 52 -18.84 3.87 15.01
CA PRO A 52 -20.30 3.95 15.13
C PRO A 52 -20.80 4.51 16.46
N LYS A 53 -20.04 4.30 17.54
CA LYS A 53 -20.32 4.86 18.87
C LYS A 53 -20.41 6.39 18.89
N MET A 54 -19.92 7.09 17.86
CA MET A 54 -20.03 8.53 17.73
C MET A 54 -21.48 9.05 17.84
N VAL A 55 -22.50 8.26 17.48
CA VAL A 55 -23.92 8.66 17.65
C VAL A 55 -24.36 8.79 19.11
N GLU A 56 -23.53 8.33 20.05
CA GLU A 56 -23.76 8.55 21.47
C GLU A 56 -23.24 9.89 21.96
N ASP A 57 -22.38 10.57 21.19
CA ASP A 57 -21.83 11.87 21.57
C ASP A 57 -22.92 12.93 21.76
N ILE A 58 -22.82 13.68 22.85
CA ILE A 58 -23.84 14.67 23.25
C ILE A 58 -23.97 15.82 22.25
N HIS A 59 -22.86 16.25 21.63
CA HIS A 59 -22.86 17.35 20.68
C HIS A 59 -23.37 16.87 19.33
N LEU A 60 -22.99 15.67 18.89
CA LEU A 60 -23.54 15.08 17.67
C LEU A 60 -25.05 14.81 17.80
N ARG A 61 -25.52 14.30 18.95
CA ARG A 61 -26.96 14.14 19.21
C ARG A 61 -27.70 15.47 19.18
N LYS A 62 -27.13 16.52 19.79
CA LYS A 62 -27.72 17.86 19.74
C LYS A 62 -27.80 18.36 18.30
N PHE A 63 -26.70 18.28 17.56
CA PHE A 63 -26.65 18.66 16.15
C PHE A 63 -27.68 17.90 15.29
N SER A 64 -27.77 16.58 15.45
CA SER A 64 -28.76 15.73 14.76
C SER A 64 -30.19 16.15 15.09
N ASN A 65 -30.49 16.43 16.36
CA ASN A 65 -31.83 16.86 16.78
C ASN A 65 -32.21 18.24 16.22
N GLU A 66 -31.26 19.17 16.10
CA GLU A 66 -31.51 20.51 15.50
C GLU A 66 -31.76 20.41 13.99
N LEU A 67 -31.09 19.47 13.30
CA LEU A 67 -31.34 19.21 11.88
C LEU A 67 -32.66 18.47 11.65
N ASN A 68 -32.92 17.42 12.42
CA ASN A 68 -34.12 16.60 12.32
C ASN A 68 -34.41 15.89 13.66
N PRO A 69 -35.39 16.36 14.45
CA PRO A 69 -35.76 15.77 15.73
C PRO A 69 -36.27 14.31 15.65
N LEU A 70 -36.66 13.85 14.47
CA LEU A 70 -37.15 12.48 14.24
C LEU A 70 -36.00 11.48 14.03
N PHE A 71 -34.82 11.93 13.61
CA PHE A 71 -33.67 11.06 13.37
C PHE A 71 -32.92 10.76 14.67
N LYS A 72 -33.11 9.56 15.22
CA LYS A 72 -32.49 9.11 16.49
C LYS A 72 -31.76 7.78 16.31
N PRO A 73 -30.63 7.76 15.59
CA PRO A 73 -29.91 6.53 15.32
C PRO A 73 -29.39 5.89 16.61
N SER A 74 -29.53 4.57 16.71
CA SER A 74 -28.86 3.76 17.75
C SER A 74 -27.55 3.20 17.21
N VAL A 75 -26.61 2.87 18.11
CA VAL A 75 -25.35 2.22 17.72
C VAL A 75 -25.64 0.93 16.95
N ASP A 76 -26.54 0.08 17.43
CA ASP A 76 -26.86 -1.19 16.77
C ASP A 76 -27.48 -1.02 15.37
N SER A 77 -28.37 -0.03 15.19
CA SER A 77 -28.96 0.26 13.88
C SER A 77 -27.88 0.69 12.88
N LEU A 78 -26.93 1.50 13.35
CA LEU A 78 -25.84 2.01 12.53
C LEU A 78 -24.77 0.97 12.24
N GLU A 79 -24.43 0.12 13.22
CA GLU A 79 -23.53 -1.03 13.01
C GLU A 79 -24.09 -1.97 11.95
N SER A 80 -25.40 -2.25 12.03
CA SER A 80 -26.08 -3.12 11.07
C SER A 80 -26.09 -2.51 9.67
N GLU A 81 -26.34 -1.20 9.59
CA GLU A 81 -26.33 -0.47 8.32
C GLU A 81 -24.92 -0.38 7.71
N CYS A 82 -23.87 -0.18 8.51
CA CYS A 82 -22.48 -0.23 8.05
C CYS A 82 -22.12 -1.60 7.45
N LYS A 83 -22.59 -2.69 8.05
CA LYS A 83 -22.41 -4.04 7.50
C LYS A 83 -23.14 -4.21 6.17
N ARG A 84 -24.34 -3.63 6.02
CA ARG A 84 -25.10 -3.64 4.76
C ARG A 84 -24.37 -2.87 3.66
N VAL A 85 -23.88 -1.67 3.96
CA VAL A 85 -23.03 -0.87 3.05
C VAL A 85 -21.81 -1.69 2.60
N TYR A 86 -21.16 -2.41 3.51
CA TYR A 86 -20.02 -3.26 3.20
C TYR A 86 -20.38 -4.39 2.25
N GLU A 87 -21.43 -5.17 2.50
CA GLU A 87 -21.79 -6.30 1.63
C GLU A 87 -22.21 -5.83 0.24
N GLU A 88 -22.93 -4.70 0.12
CA GLU A 88 -23.27 -4.09 -1.18
C GLU A 88 -22.01 -3.71 -1.95
N ARG A 89 -21.10 -2.93 -1.33
CA ARG A 89 -19.84 -2.52 -1.98
C ARG A 89 -18.93 -3.71 -2.29
N LYS A 90 -18.92 -4.74 -1.44
CA LYS A 90 -18.12 -5.95 -1.67
C LYS A 90 -18.51 -6.65 -2.97
N LEU A 91 -19.80 -6.63 -3.34
CA LEU A 91 -20.26 -7.17 -4.62
C LEU A 91 -19.69 -6.35 -5.79
N GLU A 92 -19.76 -5.02 -5.72
CA GLU A 92 -19.18 -4.11 -6.73
C GLU A 92 -17.67 -4.33 -6.89
N ILE A 93 -16.94 -4.45 -5.77
CA ILE A 93 -15.50 -4.69 -5.78
C ILE A 93 -15.18 -6.08 -6.34
N LYS A 94 -16.00 -7.10 -6.03
CA LYS A 94 -15.84 -8.44 -6.61
C LYS A 94 -16.02 -8.44 -8.12
N GLU A 95 -17.05 -7.76 -8.62
CA GLU A 95 -17.29 -7.59 -10.05
C GLU A 95 -16.11 -6.89 -10.71
N PHE A 96 -15.68 -5.76 -10.15
CA PHE A 96 -14.50 -5.03 -10.64
C PHE A 96 -13.25 -5.91 -10.70
N LEU A 97 -12.92 -6.63 -9.61
CA LEU A 97 -11.75 -7.52 -9.58
C LEU A 97 -11.93 -8.74 -10.50
N GLY A 98 -13.17 -9.16 -10.75
CA GLY A 98 -13.53 -10.21 -11.71
C GLY A 98 -13.27 -9.80 -13.16
N ASP A 99 -13.52 -8.55 -13.50
CA ASP A 99 -13.30 -7.99 -14.86
C ASP A 99 -11.90 -7.41 -15.05
N PHE A 100 -11.17 -7.14 -13.95
CA PHE A 100 -9.84 -6.55 -14.01
C PHE A 100 -8.85 -7.39 -14.84
N ASP A 101 -8.23 -6.77 -15.84
CA ASP A 101 -7.37 -7.42 -16.85
C ASP A 101 -5.87 -7.46 -16.47
N GLY A 102 -5.55 -7.23 -15.19
CA GLY A 102 -4.19 -7.22 -14.65
C GLY A 102 -4.00 -8.17 -13.49
N HIS A 103 -2.80 -8.11 -12.92
CA HIS A 103 -2.46 -8.89 -11.73
C HIS A 103 -2.76 -8.14 -10.43
N ILE A 104 -3.05 -8.93 -9.39
CA ILE A 104 -3.27 -8.41 -8.04
C ILE A 104 -2.10 -8.86 -7.17
N SER A 105 -1.39 -7.91 -6.59
CA SER A 105 -0.40 -8.18 -5.56
C SER A 105 -1.08 -8.17 -4.20
N LEU A 106 -0.86 -9.21 -3.41
CA LEU A 106 -1.43 -9.30 -2.06
C LEU A 106 -0.38 -8.94 -1.02
N SER A 107 -0.80 -8.35 0.09
CA SER A 107 0.00 -8.26 1.31
C SER A 107 -0.81 -8.80 2.48
N VAL A 108 -0.18 -9.64 3.29
CA VAL A 108 -0.78 -10.22 4.49
C VAL A 108 -0.04 -9.68 5.71
N ASP A 109 -0.79 -8.92 6.53
CA ASP A 109 -0.32 -8.34 7.78
C ASP A 109 -1.01 -9.07 8.95
N THR A 110 -0.25 -9.48 9.96
CA THR A 110 -0.77 -10.17 11.14
C THR A 110 -0.56 -9.29 12.37
N LEU A 111 -1.65 -8.73 12.88
CA LEU A 111 -1.62 -7.84 14.04
C LEU A 111 -1.87 -8.60 15.31
N ARG A 112 -1.06 -8.28 16.32
CA ARG A 112 -1.22 -8.87 17.64
C ARG A 112 -2.00 -7.93 18.53
N TYR A 113 -3.01 -8.45 19.21
CA TYR A 113 -3.66 -7.74 20.29
C TYR A 113 -3.49 -8.52 21.58
N LYS A 114 -2.92 -7.88 22.60
CA LYS A 114 -2.72 -8.49 23.91
C LYS A 114 -3.23 -7.56 25.01
N THR A 115 -4.24 -8.02 25.72
CA THR A 115 -4.68 -7.49 27.01
C THR A 115 -4.30 -8.47 28.12
N TYR A 116 -4.53 -8.07 29.36
CA TYR A 116 -4.34 -8.93 30.54
C TYR A 116 -5.25 -10.19 30.52
N ARG A 117 -6.36 -10.19 29.76
CA ARG A 117 -7.31 -11.32 29.67
C ARG A 117 -7.32 -12.03 28.32
N PHE A 118 -6.83 -11.41 27.25
CA PHE A 118 -6.97 -11.94 25.89
C PHE A 118 -5.72 -11.67 25.06
N CYS A 119 -5.24 -12.69 24.35
CA CYS A 119 -4.24 -12.57 23.29
C CYS A 119 -4.89 -13.10 22.01
N GLY A 120 -5.05 -12.23 21.01
CA GLY A 120 -5.64 -12.59 19.72
C GLY A 120 -4.79 -12.09 18.56
N TYR A 121 -4.97 -12.74 17.41
CA TYR A 121 -4.35 -12.36 16.15
C TYR A 121 -5.41 -11.84 15.20
N TYR A 122 -5.06 -10.78 14.49
CA TYR A 122 -5.87 -10.24 13.41
C TYR A 122 -5.11 -10.42 12.11
N LEU A 123 -5.72 -11.08 11.14
CA LEU A 123 -5.18 -11.14 9.79
C LEU A 123 -5.81 -10.02 8.97
N CYS A 124 -4.98 -9.19 8.35
CA CYS A 124 -5.37 -8.17 7.39
C CYS A 124 -4.82 -8.56 6.01
N LEU A 125 -5.70 -8.84 5.06
CA LEU A 125 -5.39 -9.09 3.67
C LEU A 125 -5.68 -7.84 2.86
N LEU A 126 -4.66 -7.34 2.17
CA LEU A 126 -4.76 -6.19 1.28
C LEU A 126 -4.38 -6.59 -0.15
N ALA A 127 -5.16 -6.10 -1.11
CA ALA A 127 -4.85 -6.13 -2.53
C ALA A 127 -4.26 -4.79 -2.97
N SER A 128 -3.16 -4.87 -3.72
CA SER A 128 -2.45 -3.77 -4.34
C SER A 128 -2.39 -3.99 -5.84
N PHE A 129 -2.89 -3.02 -6.61
CA PHE A 129 -2.91 -3.06 -8.07
C PHE A 129 -2.99 -1.63 -8.59
N ILE A 130 -2.62 -1.41 -9.85
CA ILE A 130 -2.82 -0.13 -10.53
C ILE A 130 -4.03 -0.27 -11.46
N ASP A 131 -5.02 0.61 -11.30
CA ASP A 131 -6.25 0.56 -12.10
C ASP A 131 -6.06 1.10 -13.52
N GLN A 132 -7.12 1.06 -14.34
CA GLN A 132 -7.09 1.56 -15.73
C GLN A 132 -6.83 3.08 -15.82
N ASN A 133 -7.07 3.83 -14.74
CA ASN A 133 -6.79 5.26 -14.65
C ASN A 133 -5.38 5.53 -14.10
N TRP A 134 -4.52 4.51 -14.05
CA TRP A 134 -3.15 4.60 -13.54
C TRP A 134 -3.07 5.05 -12.08
N LYS A 135 -4.08 4.70 -11.28
CA LYS A 135 -4.07 4.94 -9.83
C LYS A 135 -3.68 3.68 -9.08
N LEU A 136 -2.68 3.79 -8.21
CA LEU A 136 -2.33 2.74 -7.26
C LEU A 136 -3.46 2.58 -6.23
N ARG A 137 -4.15 1.44 -6.28
CA ARG A 137 -5.19 1.04 -5.35
C ARG A 137 -4.62 0.10 -4.30
N LYS A 138 -4.95 0.38 -3.04
CA LYS A 138 -4.62 -0.46 -1.89
C LYS A 138 -5.90 -0.76 -1.12
N TRP A 139 -6.52 -1.88 -1.41
CA TRP A 139 -7.82 -2.27 -0.89
C TRP A 139 -7.69 -3.38 0.14
N VAL A 140 -8.14 -3.12 1.36
CA VAL A 140 -8.34 -4.15 2.36
C VAL A 140 -9.51 -5.02 1.92
N LEU A 141 -9.25 -6.32 1.82
CA LEU A 141 -10.21 -7.31 1.37
C LEU A 141 -10.76 -8.14 2.52
N TYR A 142 -9.97 -8.29 3.58
CA TYR A 142 -10.36 -9.07 4.74
C TYR A 142 -9.56 -8.61 5.96
N CYS A 143 -10.23 -8.33 7.07
CA CYS A 143 -9.58 -8.03 8.34
C CYS A 143 -10.36 -8.68 9.49
N HIS A 144 -9.84 -9.74 10.09
CA HIS A 144 -10.60 -10.52 11.07
C HIS A 144 -9.73 -11.10 12.19
N SER A 145 -10.32 -11.21 13.38
CA SER A 145 -9.72 -11.91 14.53
C SER A 145 -9.77 -13.42 14.30
N LEU A 146 -8.64 -14.10 14.35
CA LEU A 146 -8.56 -15.53 14.08
C LEU A 146 -7.72 -16.26 15.12
N SER A 147 -8.09 -17.52 15.37
CA SER A 147 -7.27 -18.46 16.12
C SER A 147 -6.06 -18.93 15.31
N LYS A 148 -6.21 -19.03 13.98
CA LYS A 148 -5.16 -19.43 13.03
C LYS A 148 -5.13 -18.51 11.80
N PRO A 149 -3.99 -17.87 11.48
CA PRO A 149 -3.86 -17.02 10.29
C PRO A 149 -4.15 -17.75 8.96
N LEU A 150 -3.67 -18.99 8.80
CA LEU A 150 -3.82 -19.74 7.54
C LEU A 150 -5.29 -19.96 7.15
N ASP A 151 -6.14 -20.35 8.11
CA ASP A 151 -7.57 -20.61 7.86
C ASP A 151 -8.29 -19.36 7.36
N GLY A 152 -7.97 -18.19 7.93
CA GLY A 152 -8.57 -16.94 7.48
C GLY A 152 -8.07 -16.48 6.12
N PHE A 153 -6.78 -16.69 5.83
CA PHE A 153 -6.23 -16.42 4.51
C PHE A 153 -6.92 -17.26 3.42
N LEU A 154 -7.10 -18.56 3.65
CA LEU A 154 -7.80 -19.45 2.72
C LEU A 154 -9.27 -19.06 2.53
N LYS A 155 -9.98 -18.77 3.62
CA LYS A 155 -11.37 -18.28 3.57
C LYS A 155 -11.50 -16.97 2.80
N ALA A 156 -10.54 -16.06 2.97
CA ALA A 156 -10.53 -14.81 2.21
C ALA A 156 -10.34 -15.09 0.71
N LEU A 157 -9.33 -15.89 0.34
CA LEU A 157 -9.08 -16.21 -1.08
C LEU A 157 -10.30 -16.88 -1.75
N GLU A 158 -10.89 -17.88 -1.09
CA GLU A 158 -12.09 -18.56 -1.56
C GLU A 158 -13.28 -17.58 -1.68
N GLY A 159 -13.47 -16.76 -0.64
CA GLY A 159 -14.56 -15.79 -0.58
C GLY A 159 -14.51 -14.74 -1.68
N TRP A 160 -13.34 -14.41 -2.23
CA TRP A 160 -13.17 -13.38 -3.25
C TRP A 160 -13.04 -13.90 -4.69
N GLY A 161 -12.63 -15.16 -4.91
CA GLY A 161 -12.67 -15.79 -6.24
C GLY A 161 -11.63 -15.31 -7.27
N PHE A 162 -10.65 -14.47 -6.90
CA PHE A 162 -9.59 -13.97 -7.82
C PHE A 162 -8.25 -14.73 -7.71
N GLY A 163 -8.23 -15.93 -7.11
CA GLY A 163 -6.98 -16.65 -6.80
C GLY A 163 -6.04 -16.86 -7.99
N ASN A 164 -6.57 -16.98 -9.21
CA ASN A 164 -5.80 -17.06 -10.45
C ASN A 164 -5.06 -15.76 -10.81
N LYS A 165 -5.60 -14.58 -10.47
CA LYS A 165 -5.03 -13.26 -10.78
C LYS A 165 -3.90 -12.82 -9.84
N VAL A 166 -3.75 -13.49 -8.69
CA VAL A 166 -2.70 -13.17 -7.72
C VAL A 166 -1.30 -13.46 -8.30
N SER A 167 -0.44 -12.44 -8.39
CA SER A 167 0.93 -12.55 -8.92
C SER A 167 1.99 -12.62 -7.83
N THR A 168 1.86 -11.80 -6.78
CA THR A 168 2.82 -11.72 -5.68
C THR A 168 2.11 -11.73 -4.33
N LEU A 169 2.85 -12.17 -3.32
CA LEU A 169 2.39 -12.15 -1.94
C LEU A 169 3.48 -11.56 -1.04
N THR A 170 3.12 -10.51 -0.33
CA THR A 170 4.00 -9.76 0.59
C THR A 170 3.69 -10.14 2.02
N MET A 171 4.73 -10.49 2.79
CA MET A 171 4.60 -10.98 4.15
C MET A 171 5.84 -10.66 4.98
N THR A 172 5.68 -10.69 6.30
CA THR A 172 6.80 -10.67 7.24
C THR A 172 7.61 -11.97 7.16
N ASN A 173 8.91 -11.89 7.39
CA ASN A 173 9.81 -13.03 7.47
C ASN A 173 9.52 -13.81 8.77
N ALA A 174 8.98 -15.03 8.63
CA ALA A 174 8.46 -15.82 9.74
C ALA A 174 9.52 -16.51 10.61
N ASP A 175 10.67 -15.87 10.82
CA ASP A 175 11.76 -16.47 11.61
C ASP A 175 11.31 -16.77 13.06
N HIS A 176 10.28 -16.10 13.61
CA HIS A 176 9.85 -16.28 15.01
C HIS A 176 8.33 -16.12 15.31
N GLY A 177 7.40 -16.87 14.66
CA GLY A 177 5.99 -16.78 15.10
C GLY A 177 4.94 -17.73 14.52
N ASP A 178 3.70 -17.54 14.99
CA ASP A 178 2.47 -18.29 14.67
C ASP A 178 2.01 -18.18 13.19
N CYS A 179 2.75 -17.44 12.35
CA CYS A 179 2.52 -17.31 10.91
C CYS A 179 3.40 -18.25 10.08
N LEU A 180 4.29 -19.03 10.71
CA LEU A 180 5.18 -19.96 10.00
C LEU A 180 4.42 -20.97 9.14
N GLU A 181 3.26 -21.43 9.60
CA GLU A 181 2.39 -22.33 8.84
C GLU A 181 1.84 -21.67 7.57
N LEU A 182 1.41 -20.40 7.66
CA LEU A 182 0.95 -19.62 6.50
C LEU A 182 2.08 -19.38 5.50
N VAL A 183 3.26 -19.00 5.97
CA VAL A 183 4.44 -18.78 5.11
C VAL A 183 4.81 -20.08 4.40
N LYS A 184 4.96 -21.18 5.14
CA LYS A 184 5.24 -22.50 4.55
C LYS A 184 4.16 -22.93 3.57
N PHE A 185 2.88 -22.72 3.88
CA PHE A 185 1.78 -23.06 2.99
C PHE A 185 1.88 -22.30 1.67
N VAL A 186 2.10 -20.98 1.73
CA VAL A 186 2.29 -20.14 0.55
C VAL A 186 3.45 -20.63 -0.30
N GLU A 187 4.61 -20.86 0.34
CA GLU A 187 5.82 -21.35 -0.33
C GLU A 187 5.57 -22.69 -1.03
N THR A 188 4.89 -23.63 -0.36
CA THR A 188 4.71 -25.00 -0.84
C THR A 188 3.51 -25.23 -1.74
N HIS A 189 2.46 -24.42 -1.65
CA HIS A 189 1.19 -24.65 -2.36
C HIS A 189 0.85 -23.56 -3.36
N ILE A 190 1.23 -22.30 -3.12
CA ILE A 190 0.92 -21.20 -4.04
C ILE A 190 2.09 -20.99 -4.99
N CYS A 191 3.30 -20.81 -4.46
CA CYS A 191 4.51 -20.59 -5.25
C CYS A 191 4.95 -21.84 -6.03
N VAL A 192 4.67 -23.05 -5.53
CA VAL A 192 5.00 -24.32 -6.21
C VAL A 192 3.92 -24.77 -7.19
N ARG A 193 2.61 -24.67 -6.87
CA ARG A 193 1.57 -25.09 -7.84
C ARG A 193 1.54 -24.20 -9.07
N LYS A 194 1.70 -22.89 -8.91
CA LYS A 194 1.76 -21.99 -10.07
C LYS A 194 3.09 -22.07 -10.83
N LYS A 195 4.15 -22.69 -10.28
CA LYS A 195 5.35 -23.06 -11.07
C LYS A 195 5.02 -24.08 -12.18
N PHE A 196 3.92 -24.83 -12.05
CA PHE A 196 3.49 -25.85 -13.01
C PHE A 196 2.43 -25.36 -14.01
N GLU A 197 1.73 -24.24 -13.77
CA GLU A 197 0.64 -23.79 -14.65
C GLU A 197 0.77 -22.37 -15.24
N VAL A 198 1.77 -21.56 -14.84
CA VAL A 198 2.10 -20.29 -15.49
C VAL A 198 3.60 -20.04 -15.34
N HIS A 199 4.36 -20.13 -16.42
CA HIS A 199 5.78 -19.83 -16.43
C HIS A 199 5.99 -18.34 -16.15
N GLY A 200 6.71 -18.04 -15.05
CA GLY A 200 7.17 -16.73 -14.60
C GLY A 200 7.77 -16.83 -13.18
N PRO A 201 8.84 -16.11 -12.82
CA PRO A 201 9.34 -16.09 -11.45
C PRO A 201 8.30 -15.47 -10.52
N GLN A 202 7.70 -16.29 -9.64
CA GLN A 202 6.76 -15.83 -8.63
C GLN A 202 7.52 -15.31 -7.43
N PHE A 203 7.28 -14.05 -7.10
CA PHE A 203 8.00 -13.38 -6.03
C PHE A 203 7.18 -13.47 -4.74
N GLN A 204 7.65 -14.29 -3.81
CA GLN A 204 7.45 -14.02 -2.40
C GLN A 204 8.18 -12.71 -2.09
N VAL A 205 7.44 -11.74 -1.55
CA VAL A 205 7.99 -10.40 -1.26
C VAL A 205 8.14 -10.30 0.25
N TYR A 206 9.37 -10.10 0.70
CA TYR A 206 9.65 -9.86 2.11
C TYR A 206 9.40 -8.39 2.45
N CYS A 207 8.80 -8.15 3.62
CA CYS A 207 8.50 -6.81 4.11
C CYS A 207 9.79 -6.00 4.37
N CYS A 208 10.01 -4.93 3.59
CA CYS A 208 11.14 -4.02 3.79
C CYS A 208 11.09 -3.31 5.15
N ALA A 209 9.90 -2.88 5.58
CA ALA A 209 9.70 -2.23 6.87
C ALA A 209 10.14 -3.11 8.05
N GLU A 210 9.83 -4.41 8.00
CA GLU A 210 10.25 -5.34 9.04
C GLU A 210 11.78 -5.49 9.08
N MET A 211 12.45 -5.61 7.93
CA MET A 211 13.90 -5.69 7.86
C MET A 211 14.57 -4.47 8.52
N ILE A 212 14.04 -3.27 8.26
CA ILE A 212 14.51 -2.02 8.90
C ILE A 212 14.23 -2.02 10.41
N SER A 213 13.02 -2.38 10.81
CA SER A 213 12.65 -2.49 12.22
C SER A 213 13.58 -3.43 12.99
N LEU A 214 13.86 -4.60 12.43
CA LEU A 214 14.75 -5.60 13.03
C LEU A 214 16.19 -5.08 13.16
N MET A 215 16.71 -4.34 12.17
CA MET A 215 18.02 -3.69 12.29
C MET A 215 18.08 -2.74 13.49
N VAL A 216 17.06 -1.90 13.68
CA VAL A 216 17.01 -0.96 14.81
C VAL A 216 16.84 -1.68 16.15
N GLN A 217 16.03 -2.74 16.17
CA GLN A 217 15.87 -3.59 17.36
C GLN A 217 17.20 -4.23 17.78
N ASP A 218 17.96 -4.77 16.83
CA ASP A 218 19.29 -5.33 17.09
C ASP A 218 20.23 -4.25 17.66
N ALA A 219 20.19 -3.03 17.12
CA ALA A 219 20.97 -1.89 17.62
C ALA A 219 20.67 -1.60 19.10
N PHE A 220 19.38 -1.49 19.43
CA PHE A 220 18.95 -1.23 20.80
C PHE A 220 19.23 -2.40 21.74
N ALA A 221 19.20 -3.64 21.25
CA ALA A 221 19.55 -4.82 22.04
C ALA A 221 21.00 -4.76 22.56
N ASN A 222 21.93 -4.17 21.79
CA ASN A 222 23.33 -4.00 22.19
C ASN A 222 23.56 -3.00 23.33
N ILE A 223 22.58 -2.14 23.62
CA ILE A 223 22.63 -1.15 24.71
C ILE A 223 21.42 -1.23 25.65
N LYS A 224 20.74 -2.37 25.68
CA LYS A 224 19.45 -2.52 26.37
C LYS A 224 19.53 -2.21 27.87
N ASP A 225 20.58 -2.72 28.51
CA ASP A 225 20.88 -2.45 29.91
C ASP A 225 21.10 -0.96 30.18
N ILE A 226 21.78 -0.26 29.28
CA ILE A 226 22.00 1.18 29.37
C ILE A 226 20.69 1.94 29.15
N ILE A 227 19.87 1.54 28.17
CA ILE A 227 18.54 2.11 27.94
C ILE A 227 17.68 1.97 29.21
N ASP A 228 17.69 0.81 29.86
CA ASP A 228 16.91 0.58 31.09
C ASP A 228 17.37 1.49 32.25
N LYS A 229 18.68 1.79 32.36
CA LYS A 229 19.21 2.80 33.31
C LYS A 229 18.69 4.20 32.96
N VAL A 230 18.84 4.62 31.70
CA VAL A 230 18.42 5.95 31.23
C VAL A 230 16.92 6.18 31.42
N LEU A 231 16.08 5.18 31.13
CA LEU A 231 14.63 5.30 31.29
C LEU A 231 14.21 5.45 32.76
N LYS A 232 14.93 4.85 33.71
CA LYS A 232 14.70 5.03 35.15
C LYS A 232 15.09 6.44 35.60
N LEU A 233 16.24 6.94 35.13
CA LEU A 233 16.72 8.30 35.44
C LEU A 233 15.77 9.37 34.93
N TYR A 234 15.29 9.19 33.70
CA TYR A 234 14.50 10.19 32.99
C TYR A 234 12.98 10.01 33.19
N SER A 235 12.53 9.02 33.97
CA SER A 235 11.12 8.74 34.31
C SER A 235 10.14 8.75 33.12
N THR A 236 10.57 8.25 31.96
CA THR A 236 9.70 8.20 30.78
C THR A 236 9.22 6.77 30.50
N LYS A 237 7.94 6.64 30.14
CA LYS A 237 7.41 5.36 29.64
C LYS A 237 8.10 5.01 28.33
N SER A 238 8.59 3.77 28.23
CA SER A 238 9.04 3.19 26.96
C SER A 238 7.85 3.15 26.00
N LEU A 239 8.04 3.72 24.81
CA LEU A 239 7.05 3.66 23.73
C LEU A 239 7.49 2.56 22.76
N PRO A 240 6.54 1.84 22.14
CA PRO A 240 6.89 0.77 21.23
C PRO A 240 7.49 1.29 19.91
N LEU A 241 7.53 2.61 19.69
CA LEU A 241 8.12 3.25 18.52
C LEU A 241 9.60 3.56 18.74
N TRP A 242 10.49 3.05 17.89
CA TRP A 242 11.93 3.24 18.10
C TRP A 242 12.40 4.66 17.82
N TYR A 243 11.78 5.40 16.88
CA TYR A 243 12.20 6.78 16.61
C TYR A 243 11.91 7.72 17.80
N LEU A 244 10.79 7.49 18.50
CA LEU A 244 10.48 8.20 19.75
C LEU A 244 11.42 7.78 20.88
N THR A 245 11.77 6.50 20.94
CA THR A 245 12.80 6.02 21.89
C THR A 245 14.14 6.69 21.60
N ASN A 246 14.54 6.78 20.33
CA ASN A 246 15.75 7.44 19.88
C ASN A 246 15.76 8.92 20.27
N SER A 247 14.66 9.64 20.01
CA SER A 247 14.49 11.05 20.39
C SER A 247 14.67 11.26 21.90
N LYS A 248 14.08 10.38 22.73
CA LYS A 248 14.26 10.43 24.20
C LYS A 248 15.70 10.17 24.63
N LEU A 249 16.36 9.19 24.01
CA LEU A 249 17.77 8.89 24.30
C LEU A 249 18.69 10.04 23.90
N LYS A 250 18.47 10.66 22.74
CA LYS A 250 19.19 11.88 22.31
C LYS A 250 19.03 12.99 23.33
N HIS A 251 17.80 13.27 23.75
CA HIS A 251 17.55 14.30 24.75
C HIS A 251 18.20 13.97 26.11
N ALA A 252 18.22 12.69 26.52
CA ALA A 252 18.96 12.28 27.70
C ALA A 252 20.48 12.50 27.56
N VAL A 253 21.06 12.23 26.37
CA VAL A 253 22.47 12.53 26.08
C VAL A 253 22.77 14.03 26.17
N GLU A 254 21.86 14.88 25.71
CA GLU A 254 21.98 16.35 25.83
C GLU A 254 21.98 16.79 27.30
N LEU A 255 21.02 16.32 28.11
CA LEU A 255 20.95 16.61 29.54
C LEU A 255 22.20 16.12 30.29
N TRP A 256 22.70 14.93 29.94
CA TRP A 256 23.94 14.41 30.48
C TRP A 256 25.13 15.33 30.16
N SER A 257 25.21 15.80 28.91
CA SER A 257 26.28 16.72 28.46
C SER A 257 26.23 18.07 29.19
N MET A 258 25.05 18.48 29.66
CA MET A 258 24.86 19.67 30.49
C MET A 258 25.14 19.43 31.99
N GLY A 259 25.40 18.18 32.40
CA GLY A 259 25.74 17.83 33.78
C GLY A 259 24.54 17.56 34.69
N GLU A 260 23.31 17.51 34.17
CA GLU A 260 22.07 17.37 34.94
C GLU A 260 22.01 16.09 35.81
N PHE A 261 22.69 15.03 35.40
CA PHE A 261 22.73 13.76 36.14
C PHE A 261 23.91 13.65 37.13
N SER A 262 24.66 14.72 37.34
CA SER A 262 25.87 14.72 38.19
C SER A 262 25.58 15.08 39.66
N SER A 263 24.33 15.40 40.00
CA SER A 263 23.98 15.78 41.38
C SER A 263 24.03 14.57 42.31
N LYS A 264 24.50 14.79 43.54
CA LYS A 264 24.66 13.73 44.56
C LYS A 264 23.34 13.02 44.88
N TYR A 265 22.22 13.76 44.83
CA TYR A 265 20.88 13.20 45.02
C TYR A 265 20.50 12.18 43.94
N VAL A 266 20.90 12.41 42.68
CA VAL A 266 20.63 11.52 41.55
C VAL A 266 21.54 10.29 41.59
N THR A 267 22.83 10.48 41.92
CA THR A 267 23.80 9.38 41.98
C THR A 267 23.55 8.42 43.15
N ASP A 268 22.97 8.90 44.25
CA ASP A 268 22.64 8.07 45.43
C ASP A 268 21.31 7.31 45.25
N SER A 269 20.44 7.74 44.33
CA SER A 269 19.09 7.17 44.14
C SER A 269 18.92 6.35 42.86
N CYS A 270 19.78 6.52 41.85
CA CYS A 270 19.69 5.83 40.57
C CYS A 270 21.06 5.35 40.06
N ASP A 271 21.07 4.25 39.31
CA ASP A 271 22.27 3.76 38.60
C ASP A 271 22.52 4.61 37.35
N VAL A 272 23.45 5.56 37.44
CA VAL A 272 23.77 6.51 36.37
C VAL A 272 24.76 5.88 35.38
N PRO A 273 24.49 5.88 34.06
CA PRO A 273 25.45 5.39 33.08
C PRO A 273 26.79 6.13 33.17
N SER A 274 27.87 5.37 33.00
CA SER A 274 29.23 5.88 32.91
C SER A 274 29.44 6.69 31.62
N PRO A 275 30.48 7.55 31.55
CA PRO A 275 30.80 8.30 30.32
C PRO A 275 30.99 7.43 29.07
N MET A 276 31.49 6.20 29.24
CA MET A 276 31.64 5.25 28.14
C MET A 276 30.30 4.66 27.69
N GLU A 277 29.38 4.40 28.62
CA GLU A 277 28.01 3.97 28.30
C GLU A 277 27.24 5.09 27.59
N TRP A 278 27.37 6.35 28.01
CA TRP A 278 26.77 7.49 27.30
C TRP A 278 27.29 7.64 25.86
N LYS A 279 28.60 7.43 25.63
CA LYS A 279 29.16 7.39 24.27
C LYS A 279 28.53 6.30 23.39
N LYS A 280 28.27 5.11 23.96
CA LYS A 280 27.56 4.04 23.23
C LYS A 280 26.13 4.45 22.87
N VAL A 281 25.41 5.09 23.79
CA VAL A 281 24.05 5.61 23.53
C VAL A 281 24.10 6.65 22.40
N GLU A 282 25.04 7.58 22.45
CA GLU A 282 25.23 8.60 21.41
C GLU A 282 25.50 7.97 20.03
N GLY A 283 26.39 6.97 19.96
CA GLY A 283 26.70 6.24 18.73
C GLY A 283 25.48 5.54 18.13
N VAL A 284 24.74 4.78 18.95
CA VAL A 284 23.49 4.14 18.51
C VAL A 284 22.45 5.17 18.07
N CYS A 285 22.34 6.29 18.78
CA CYS A 285 21.36 7.32 18.43
C CYS A 285 21.61 7.92 17.04
N LYS A 286 22.88 8.17 16.71
CA LYS A 286 23.30 8.65 15.38
C LYS A 286 22.97 7.63 14.30
N ILE A 287 23.26 6.36 14.51
CA ILE A 287 22.94 5.29 13.55
C ILE A 287 21.43 5.23 13.29
N VAL A 288 20.62 5.17 14.36
CA VAL A 288 19.16 5.04 14.27
C VAL A 288 18.52 6.27 13.64
N GLU A 289 19.08 7.47 13.87
CA GLU A 289 18.63 8.70 13.22
C GLU A 289 18.83 8.65 11.70
N ARG A 290 19.99 8.19 11.22
CA ARG A 290 20.22 8.02 9.77
C ARG A 290 19.26 7.00 9.14
N ILE A 291 18.94 5.93 9.87
CA ILE A 291 17.93 4.94 9.43
C ILE A 291 16.53 5.57 9.39
N TYR A 292 16.19 6.42 10.36
CA TYR A 292 14.92 7.15 10.40
C TYR A 292 14.68 8.00 9.16
N GLU A 293 15.70 8.74 8.71
CA GLU A 293 15.57 9.59 7.53
C GLU A 293 15.17 8.80 6.27
N VAL A 294 15.85 7.66 6.02
CA VAL A 294 15.50 6.78 4.89
C VAL A 294 14.12 6.13 5.08
N SER A 295 13.80 5.72 6.31
CA SER A 295 12.52 5.08 6.63
C SER A 295 11.34 6.05 6.45
N SER A 296 11.49 7.32 6.86
CA SER A 296 10.48 8.35 6.67
C SER A 296 10.22 8.58 5.18
N ALA A 297 11.27 8.67 4.37
CA ALA A 297 11.13 8.78 2.91
C ALA A 297 10.34 7.60 2.30
N LEU A 298 10.60 6.37 2.77
CA LEU A 298 9.96 5.14 2.29
C LEU A 298 8.51 4.95 2.78
N PHE A 299 8.18 5.35 4.01
CA PHE A 299 6.96 4.89 4.69
C PHE A 299 6.04 6.00 5.21
N GLU A 300 6.53 7.22 5.44
CA GLU A 300 5.68 8.35 5.89
C GLU A 300 5.14 9.18 4.72
N SER A 301 5.71 9.02 3.52
CA SER A 301 5.33 9.75 2.31
C SER A 301 4.11 9.15 1.59
N LYS A 302 3.73 9.72 0.44
CA LYS A 302 2.64 9.21 -0.42
C LYS A 302 2.88 7.73 -0.74
N PRO A 303 1.81 6.94 -1.04
CA PRO A 303 1.97 5.54 -1.44
C PRO A 303 2.99 5.39 -2.57
N LEU A 304 4.13 4.77 -2.24
CA LEU A 304 5.21 4.54 -3.19
C LEU A 304 4.93 3.31 -4.05
N THR A 305 5.36 3.39 -5.31
CA THR A 305 5.44 2.29 -6.27
C THR A 305 6.75 1.52 -6.10
N ALA A 306 6.81 0.26 -6.52
CA ALA A 306 7.96 -0.62 -6.25
C ALA A 306 9.31 -0.12 -6.79
N ASN A 307 9.31 0.65 -7.88
CA ASN A 307 10.52 1.17 -8.55
C ASN A 307 11.44 2.01 -7.65
N VAL A 308 10.90 2.68 -6.64
CA VAL A 308 11.69 3.61 -5.81
C VAL A 308 12.49 2.90 -4.72
N TYR A 309 12.13 1.67 -4.38
CA TYR A 309 12.73 0.97 -3.24
C TYR A 309 14.21 0.63 -3.48
N LEU A 310 14.60 0.28 -4.70
CA LEU A 310 15.99 -0.10 -4.97
C LEU A 310 16.97 1.03 -4.66
N TYR A 311 16.65 2.27 -5.04
CA TYR A 311 17.57 3.38 -4.81
C TYR A 311 17.63 3.80 -3.34
N HIS A 312 16.50 3.81 -2.63
CA HIS A 312 16.48 4.10 -1.20
C HIS A 312 17.19 3.03 -0.37
N LEU A 313 17.05 1.75 -0.74
CA LEU A 313 17.78 0.67 -0.08
C LEU A 313 19.27 0.72 -0.39
N HIS A 314 19.65 1.11 -1.62
CA HIS A 314 21.04 1.36 -1.96
C HIS A 314 21.62 2.52 -1.14
N GLU A 315 20.89 3.63 -0.99
CA GLU A 315 21.26 4.76 -0.12
C GLU A 315 21.47 4.31 1.34
N LEU A 316 20.55 3.52 1.89
CA LEU A 316 20.67 2.95 3.23
C LEU A 316 21.96 2.12 3.38
N ARG A 317 22.27 1.28 2.38
CA ARG A 317 23.48 0.46 2.38
C ARG A 317 24.75 1.32 2.37
N GLU A 318 24.79 2.39 1.57
CA GLU A 318 25.92 3.31 1.51
C GLU A 318 26.12 4.02 2.86
N ILE A 319 25.03 4.50 3.48
CA ILE A 319 25.06 5.10 4.83
C ILE A 319 25.65 4.11 5.85
N LEU A 320 25.15 2.88 5.87
CA LEU A 320 25.65 1.85 6.79
C LEU A 320 27.12 1.51 6.50
N THR A 321 27.50 1.42 5.24
CA THR A 321 28.90 1.13 4.85
C THR A 321 29.84 2.27 5.23
N GLN A 322 29.39 3.52 5.12
CA GLN A 322 30.18 4.66 5.58
C GLN A 322 30.39 4.61 7.10
N ILE A 323 29.35 4.29 7.87
CA ILE A 323 29.47 4.17 9.34
C ILE A 323 30.36 2.97 9.73
N SER A 324 30.34 1.86 8.98
CA SER A 324 31.19 0.71 9.29
C SER A 324 32.70 0.98 9.09
N THR A 325 33.04 1.99 8.28
CA THR A 325 34.42 2.46 8.09
C THR A 325 34.90 3.46 9.13
N ASP A 326 34.03 3.91 10.04
CA ASP A 326 34.39 4.81 11.12
C ASP A 326 35.32 4.13 12.16
N SER A 327 36.04 4.95 12.91
CA SER A 327 37.04 4.56 13.91
C SER A 327 36.44 3.88 15.15
N ASP A 328 35.15 4.09 15.44
CA ASP A 328 34.49 3.53 16.62
C ASP A 328 34.17 2.04 16.43
N SER A 329 34.89 1.19 17.18
CA SER A 329 34.76 -0.27 17.07
C SER A 329 33.39 -0.81 17.48
N PHE A 330 32.69 -0.12 18.40
CA PHE A 330 31.38 -0.53 18.88
C PHE A 330 30.29 -0.25 17.82
N ASN A 331 30.29 0.96 17.25
CA ASN A 331 29.40 1.32 16.15
C ASN A 331 29.61 0.40 14.94
N ARG A 332 30.87 0.10 14.61
CA ARG A 332 31.20 -0.83 13.54
C ARG A 332 30.57 -2.21 13.75
N THR A 333 30.69 -2.79 14.95
CA THR A 333 30.09 -4.10 15.25
C THR A 333 28.56 -4.11 15.08
N ILE A 334 27.88 -3.04 15.53
CA ILE A 334 26.43 -2.91 15.36
C ILE A 334 26.06 -2.86 13.88
N VAL A 335 26.74 -2.02 13.11
CA VAL A 335 26.44 -1.80 11.70
C VAL A 335 26.82 -3.00 10.84
N GLU A 336 27.87 -3.75 11.17
CA GLU A 336 28.16 -5.05 10.55
C GLU A 336 27.01 -6.05 10.75
N GLY A 337 26.37 -6.05 11.92
CA GLY A 337 25.17 -6.83 12.17
C GLY A 337 23.99 -6.40 11.29
N MET A 338 23.77 -5.09 11.17
CA MET A 338 22.73 -4.52 10.30
C MET A 338 22.97 -4.85 8.82
N LEU A 339 24.21 -4.71 8.34
CA LEU A 339 24.58 -5.03 6.95
C LEU A 339 24.37 -6.51 6.64
N LYS A 340 24.69 -7.43 7.56
CA LYS A 340 24.40 -8.87 7.37
C LYS A 340 22.91 -9.13 7.20
N ARG A 341 22.06 -8.47 8.00
CA ARG A 341 20.60 -8.58 7.89
C ARG A 341 20.08 -7.97 6.59
N PHE A 342 20.59 -6.79 6.24
CA PHE A 342 20.29 -6.12 4.98
C PHE A 342 20.67 -7.00 3.79
N ASP A 343 21.84 -7.62 3.79
CA ASP A 343 22.33 -8.47 2.70
C ASP A 343 21.45 -9.70 2.49
N LYS A 344 20.93 -10.32 3.55
CA LYS A 344 19.95 -11.42 3.45
C LYS A 344 18.72 -10.95 2.65
N TYR A 345 18.10 -9.85 3.08
CA TYR A 345 16.95 -9.25 2.40
C TYR A 345 17.25 -8.84 0.97
N TRP A 346 18.37 -8.14 0.77
CA TRP A 346 18.80 -7.62 -0.52
C TRP A 346 18.97 -8.75 -1.52
N ASN A 347 19.65 -9.84 -1.17
CA ASN A 347 19.88 -10.95 -2.09
C ASN A 347 18.57 -11.62 -2.54
N ASP A 348 17.60 -11.77 -1.64
CA ASP A 348 16.29 -12.36 -1.96
C ASP A 348 15.41 -11.43 -2.80
N MET A 349 15.48 -10.13 -2.55
CA MET A 349 14.59 -9.13 -3.17
C MET A 349 15.19 -8.42 -4.38
N PHE A 350 16.50 -8.48 -4.60
CA PHE A 350 17.20 -7.65 -5.58
C PHE A 350 16.62 -7.77 -6.98
N LEU A 351 16.31 -8.99 -7.46
CA LEU A 351 15.80 -9.19 -8.81
C LEU A 351 14.47 -8.45 -9.04
N LEU A 352 13.53 -8.56 -8.10
CA LEU A 352 12.24 -7.87 -8.17
C LEU A 352 12.43 -6.36 -8.13
N LEU A 353 13.25 -5.87 -7.21
CA LEU A 353 13.54 -4.44 -7.05
C LEU A 353 14.24 -3.88 -8.29
N ALA A 354 15.14 -4.64 -8.91
CA ALA A 354 15.83 -4.30 -10.13
C ALA A 354 14.90 -4.26 -11.33
N ILE A 355 13.99 -5.23 -11.49
CA ILE A 355 12.99 -5.19 -12.56
C ILE A 355 12.06 -3.98 -12.38
N ALA A 356 11.57 -3.73 -11.17
CA ALA A 356 10.74 -2.57 -10.89
C ALA A 356 11.48 -1.25 -11.18
N ALA A 357 12.76 -1.14 -10.79
CA ALA A 357 13.59 0.01 -11.11
C ALA A 357 13.87 0.14 -12.62
N ALA A 358 14.06 -0.96 -13.34
CA ALA A 358 14.24 -0.92 -14.79
C ALA A 358 13.01 -0.38 -15.53
N LEU A 359 11.82 -0.59 -14.97
CA LEU A 359 10.55 -0.04 -15.45
C LEU A 359 10.34 1.43 -15.03
N ASP A 360 11.31 2.08 -14.37
CA ASP A 360 11.34 3.54 -14.19
C ASP A 360 12.21 4.16 -15.30
N PRO A 361 11.66 5.06 -16.12
CA PRO A 361 12.39 5.66 -17.25
C PRO A 361 13.55 6.56 -16.82
N ARG A 362 13.64 6.96 -15.55
CA ARG A 362 14.79 7.69 -14.99
C ARG A 362 15.96 6.77 -14.63
N LEU A 363 15.67 5.49 -14.41
CA LEU A 363 16.64 4.51 -13.91
C LEU A 363 17.05 3.53 -15.03
N LYS A 364 16.08 2.79 -15.58
CA LYS A 364 16.26 1.73 -16.57
C LYS A 364 17.37 0.73 -16.18
N MET A 365 17.91 -0.01 -17.14
CA MET A 365 19.08 -0.88 -16.93
C MET A 365 20.33 -0.11 -16.51
N LYS A 366 20.41 1.19 -16.83
CA LYS A 366 21.55 2.03 -16.47
C LYS A 366 21.75 2.16 -14.96
N TYR A 367 20.67 2.24 -14.19
CA TYR A 367 20.79 2.25 -12.73
C TYR A 367 21.28 0.90 -12.18
N ILE A 368 20.87 -0.21 -12.79
CA ILE A 368 21.33 -1.54 -12.39
C ILE A 368 22.83 -1.69 -12.68
N GLU A 369 23.30 -1.25 -13.86
CA GLU A 369 24.73 -1.17 -14.18
C GLU A 369 25.51 -0.39 -13.12
N PHE A 370 24.99 0.79 -12.71
CA PHE A 370 25.61 1.64 -11.70
C PHE A 370 25.70 0.94 -10.33
N VAL A 371 24.60 0.34 -9.85
CA VAL A 371 24.57 -0.38 -8.57
C VAL A 371 25.50 -1.59 -8.61
N SER A 372 25.47 -2.38 -9.67
CA SER A 372 26.33 -3.56 -9.83
C SER A 372 27.82 -3.21 -9.89
N MET A 373 28.17 -2.10 -10.55
CA MET A 373 29.55 -1.59 -10.57
C MET A 373 30.02 -1.20 -9.17
N LYS A 374 29.18 -0.52 -8.39
CA LYS A 374 29.50 -0.09 -7.02
C LYS A 374 29.65 -1.25 -6.03
N LEU A 375 28.81 -2.28 -6.14
CA LEU A 375 28.75 -3.34 -5.13
C LEU A 375 29.72 -4.51 -5.35
N LYS A 376 29.95 -4.92 -6.61
CA LYS A 376 30.61 -6.20 -6.91
C LYS A 376 31.72 -6.15 -7.96
N GLY A 377 32.04 -4.98 -8.52
CA GLY A 377 33.06 -4.86 -9.57
C GLY A 377 32.76 -5.78 -10.78
N MET A 378 33.69 -6.65 -11.17
CA MET A 378 33.56 -7.53 -12.35
C MET A 378 32.37 -8.52 -12.27
N GLU A 379 32.02 -9.02 -11.08
CA GLU A 379 30.83 -9.86 -10.87
C GLU A 379 29.51 -9.10 -11.10
N GLY A 380 29.56 -7.76 -11.08
CA GLY A 380 28.41 -6.91 -11.39
C GLY A 380 27.87 -7.13 -12.81
N SER A 381 28.73 -7.49 -13.77
CA SER A 381 28.32 -7.78 -15.15
C SER A 381 27.37 -8.98 -15.26
N LEU A 382 27.61 -10.05 -14.49
CA LEU A 382 26.75 -11.23 -14.43
C LEU A 382 25.38 -10.89 -13.83
N GLN A 383 25.35 -10.03 -12.83
CA GLN A 383 24.10 -9.58 -12.20
C GLN A 383 23.26 -8.75 -13.16
N VAL A 384 23.88 -7.80 -13.90
CA VAL A 384 23.19 -7.02 -14.94
C VAL A 384 22.62 -7.93 -16.02
N ALA A 385 23.41 -8.90 -16.51
CA ALA A 385 22.95 -9.87 -17.50
C ALA A 385 21.80 -10.75 -16.98
N ALA A 386 21.84 -11.16 -15.72
CA ALA A 386 20.76 -11.92 -15.09
C ALA A 386 19.46 -11.12 -15.01
N VAL A 387 19.53 -9.83 -14.63
CA VAL A 387 18.34 -8.95 -14.62
C VAL A 387 17.83 -8.73 -16.04
N MET A 388 18.73 -8.51 -17.00
CA MET A 388 18.38 -8.34 -18.41
C MET A 388 17.67 -9.57 -18.97
N GLY A 389 18.18 -10.77 -18.70
CA GLY A 389 17.54 -12.02 -19.12
C GLY A 389 16.18 -12.23 -18.45
N ALA A 390 16.05 -11.88 -17.17
CA ALA A 390 14.80 -12.02 -16.44
C ALA A 390 13.71 -11.08 -16.95
N ILE A 391 14.02 -9.81 -17.23
CA ILE A 391 13.02 -8.85 -17.73
C ILE A 391 12.56 -9.20 -19.16
N HIS A 392 13.45 -9.69 -20.03
CA HIS A 392 13.04 -10.19 -21.37
C HIS A 392 12.13 -11.41 -21.25
N LYS A 393 12.51 -12.39 -20.43
CA LYS A 393 11.69 -13.59 -20.22
C LYS A 393 10.30 -13.23 -19.70
N LEU A 394 10.22 -12.33 -18.72
CA LEU A 394 8.94 -11.83 -18.22
C LEU A 394 8.15 -11.13 -19.32
N PHE A 395 8.79 -10.29 -20.13
CA PHE A 395 8.13 -9.60 -21.23
C PHE A 395 7.54 -10.58 -22.26
N GLU A 396 8.27 -11.63 -22.64
CA GLU A 396 7.77 -12.70 -23.51
C GLU A 396 6.50 -13.36 -22.96
N GLU A 397 6.43 -13.58 -21.64
CA GLU A 397 5.23 -14.12 -20.98
C GLU A 397 4.02 -13.17 -21.10
N TYR A 398 4.24 -11.86 -21.05
CA TYR A 398 3.18 -10.87 -21.29
C TYR A 398 2.75 -10.81 -22.76
N VAL A 399 3.67 -10.95 -23.71
CA VAL A 399 3.35 -11.03 -25.15
C VAL A 399 2.46 -12.24 -25.43
N ILE A 400 2.78 -13.41 -24.86
CA ILE A 400 1.98 -14.64 -25.02
C ILE A 400 0.59 -14.47 -24.44
N ARG A 401 0.47 -13.82 -23.28
CA ARG A 401 -0.81 -13.65 -22.58
C ARG A 401 -1.72 -12.61 -23.22
N PHE A 402 -1.14 -11.55 -23.75
CA PHE A 402 -1.87 -10.44 -24.35
C PHE A 402 -1.40 -10.26 -25.80
N PRO A 403 -1.73 -11.20 -26.70
CA PRO A 403 -1.41 -11.02 -28.11
C PRO A 403 -2.02 -9.71 -28.59
N GLU A 404 -1.22 -8.86 -29.23
CA GLU A 404 -1.73 -7.69 -29.91
C GLU A 404 -2.85 -8.16 -30.83
N LYS A 405 -4.08 -7.63 -30.66
CA LYS A 405 -5.08 -7.76 -31.71
C LYS A 405 -4.49 -7.01 -32.89
N GLU A 406 -3.85 -7.71 -33.82
CA GLU A 406 -3.67 -7.18 -35.16
C GLU A 406 -5.05 -6.71 -35.58
N ASN A 407 -5.17 -5.44 -35.96
CA ASN A 407 -6.35 -4.93 -36.63
C ASN A 407 -6.41 -5.61 -38.01
N MET A 408 -6.72 -6.90 -38.01
CA MET A 408 -7.16 -7.64 -39.17
C MET A 408 -8.56 -7.11 -39.41
N TYR A 409 -8.65 -6.16 -40.33
CA TYR A 409 -9.87 -5.86 -41.05
C TYR A 409 -10.49 -7.21 -41.42
N ASP A 410 -11.58 -7.55 -40.73
CA ASP A 410 -12.34 -8.78 -40.91
C ASP A 410 -12.59 -8.95 -42.42
N SER A 411 -11.88 -9.89 -43.04
CA SER A 411 -12.37 -10.51 -44.26
C SER A 411 -13.46 -11.49 -43.83
N SER A 412 -14.62 -10.94 -43.48
CA SER A 412 -15.82 -11.75 -43.32
C SER A 412 -16.17 -12.31 -44.70
N SER A 413 -15.84 -13.58 -44.93
CA SER A 413 -16.43 -14.36 -46.00
C SER A 413 -17.92 -14.51 -45.71
N PHE A 414 -18.74 -13.66 -46.32
CA PHE A 414 -20.17 -13.93 -46.46
C PHE A 414 -20.34 -15.03 -47.51
N THR A 415 -20.44 -16.28 -47.05
CA THR A 415 -21.12 -17.32 -47.83
C THR A 415 -22.61 -17.17 -47.57
N SER A 416 -23.34 -16.67 -48.56
CA SER A 416 -24.78 -16.94 -48.68
C SER A 416 -25.08 -17.22 -50.14
N ASP A 417 -25.42 -18.48 -50.42
CA ASP A 417 -26.05 -18.90 -51.66
C ASP A 417 -27.37 -18.15 -51.86
N SER A 418 -27.61 -17.64 -53.07
CA SER A 418 -28.89 -17.73 -53.78
C SER A 418 -28.77 -17.17 -55.21
N GLU A 419 -29.57 -17.75 -56.09
CA GLU A 419 -29.44 -17.80 -57.54
C GLU A 419 -29.92 -16.53 -58.29
N MET A 420 -29.29 -16.29 -59.45
CA MET A 420 -29.84 -15.86 -60.75
C MET A 420 -30.69 -14.56 -60.86
N GLU A 421 -30.15 -13.51 -61.51
CA GLU A 421 -30.56 -13.04 -62.85
C GLU A 421 -29.91 -11.69 -63.28
N SER A 422 -29.45 -11.66 -64.54
CA SER A 422 -29.27 -10.54 -65.50
C SER A 422 -28.47 -9.26 -65.15
N SER A 423 -27.44 -9.00 -65.97
CA SER A 423 -26.82 -7.68 -66.25
C SER A 423 -27.52 -7.00 -67.46
N PRO A 424 -27.34 -5.70 -67.84
CA PRO A 424 -26.11 -4.84 -67.78
C PRO A 424 -26.36 -3.31 -67.56
N PRO A 425 -25.44 -2.35 -67.89
CA PRO A 425 -24.03 -2.16 -67.52
C PRO A 425 -23.68 -0.76 -66.91
N GLU A 426 -22.43 -0.63 -66.44
CA GLU A 426 -21.57 0.58 -66.42
C GLU A 426 -22.00 1.85 -65.66
N HIS A 427 -21.43 2.02 -64.45
CA HIS A 427 -20.66 3.23 -64.12
C HIS A 427 -19.58 2.88 -63.09
N ALA A 428 -18.34 2.76 -63.56
CA ALA A 428 -17.17 2.60 -62.74
C ALA A 428 -16.86 3.92 -62.02
N ASN A 429 -17.35 4.10 -60.80
CA ASN A 429 -16.67 4.96 -59.83
C ASN A 429 -15.68 4.08 -59.06
N CYS A 430 -14.54 3.85 -59.69
CA CYS A 430 -13.37 3.29 -59.06
C CYS A 430 -12.83 4.36 -58.10
N THR A 431 -13.31 4.37 -56.86
CA THR A 431 -12.65 5.13 -55.79
C THR A 431 -11.32 4.43 -55.52
N LEU A 432 -10.29 4.86 -56.24
CA LEU A 432 -8.91 4.44 -56.08
C LEU A 432 -8.53 4.67 -54.61
N ASN A 433 -8.39 3.59 -53.85
CA ASN A 433 -8.17 3.64 -52.41
C ASN A 433 -6.67 3.84 -52.14
N VAL A 434 -6.12 4.96 -52.62
CA VAL A 434 -4.69 5.31 -52.59
C VAL A 434 -4.08 5.14 -51.19
N LEU A 435 -4.87 5.37 -50.13
CA LEU A 435 -4.46 5.14 -48.76
C LEU A 435 -4.26 3.65 -48.43
N GLN A 436 -5.09 2.75 -48.94
CA GLN A 436 -4.90 1.30 -48.75
C GLN A 436 -3.70 0.79 -49.56
N ASP A 437 -3.50 1.30 -50.76
CA ASP A 437 -2.34 0.96 -51.58
C ASP A 437 -1.03 1.49 -50.97
N TYR A 438 -1.05 2.69 -50.39
CA TYR A 438 0.06 3.24 -49.60
C TYR A 438 0.33 2.41 -48.33
N HIS A 439 -0.69 1.99 -47.59
CA HIS A 439 -0.51 1.10 -46.44
C HIS A 439 0.09 -0.26 -46.83
N LYS A 440 -0.34 -0.85 -47.96
CA LYS A 440 0.27 -2.07 -48.51
C LYS A 440 1.71 -1.85 -48.96
N PHE A 441 2.01 -0.71 -49.57
CA PHE A 441 3.37 -0.35 -50.01
C PHE A 441 4.32 -0.20 -48.81
N ILE A 442 3.89 0.49 -47.75
CA ILE A 442 4.64 0.64 -46.49
C ILE A 442 4.91 -0.72 -45.83
N GLN A 443 3.94 -1.64 -45.84
CA GLN A 443 4.11 -3.00 -45.29
C GLN A 443 5.14 -3.86 -46.04
N LEU A 444 5.36 -3.59 -47.34
CA LEU A 444 6.33 -4.30 -48.15
C LEU A 444 7.77 -3.75 -47.96
N ASP A 445 7.91 -2.47 -47.62
CA ASP A 445 9.21 -1.79 -47.48
C ASP A 445 9.77 -1.81 -46.04
N ILE A 446 8.93 -2.08 -45.04
CA ILE A 446 9.32 -2.17 -43.62
C ILE A 446 9.47 -3.66 -43.23
N GLN A 447 10.64 -4.24 -43.53
CA GLN A 447 11.14 -5.44 -42.83
C GLN A 447 12.45 -5.20 -42.05
N PRO A 448 12.59 -4.13 -41.22
CA PRO A 448 13.41 -4.25 -40.03
C PRO A 448 12.69 -5.21 -39.07
N THR A 449 13.40 -6.17 -38.50
CA THR A 449 12.92 -6.97 -37.37
C THR A 449 12.20 -6.04 -36.38
N LYS A 450 10.88 -6.17 -36.24
CA LYS A 450 10.06 -5.32 -35.35
C LYS A 450 10.65 -5.45 -33.95
N LYS A 451 11.41 -4.44 -33.50
CA LYS A 451 11.99 -4.41 -32.15
C LYS A 451 10.84 -4.50 -31.14
N SER A 452 11.04 -5.24 -30.07
CA SER A 452 10.01 -5.36 -29.04
C SER A 452 9.78 -4.01 -28.34
N ASP A 453 8.61 -3.83 -27.72
CA ASP A 453 8.33 -2.66 -26.87
C ASP A 453 9.44 -2.46 -25.82
N LEU A 454 9.90 -3.57 -25.22
CA LEU A 454 10.96 -3.59 -24.22
C LEU A 454 12.28 -3.06 -24.78
N ASP A 455 12.71 -3.57 -25.93
CA ASP A 455 13.97 -3.13 -26.56
C ASP A 455 13.92 -1.64 -26.90
N CYS A 456 12.82 -1.17 -27.49
CA CYS A 456 12.63 0.24 -27.82
C CYS A 456 12.70 1.13 -26.57
N TYR A 457 12.05 0.71 -25.49
CA TYR A 457 12.09 1.43 -24.22
C TYR A 457 13.49 1.45 -23.61
N LEU A 458 14.23 0.34 -23.64
CA LEU A 458 15.55 0.23 -23.03
C LEU A 458 16.65 0.96 -23.81
N GLU A 459 16.52 1.04 -25.14
CA GLU A 459 17.43 1.80 -26.00
C GLU A 459 17.29 3.31 -25.84
N GLU A 460 16.12 3.79 -25.41
CA GLU A 460 15.91 5.21 -25.18
C GLU A 460 16.74 5.76 -24.01
N PRO A 461 17.18 7.03 -24.10
CA PRO A 461 17.94 7.64 -23.03
C PRO A 461 17.14 7.66 -21.72
N VAL A 462 17.87 7.62 -20.59
CA VAL A 462 17.26 7.85 -19.27
C VAL A 462 16.75 9.29 -19.19
N ILE A 463 15.57 9.46 -18.60
CA ILE A 463 14.99 10.79 -18.40
C ILE A 463 15.71 11.45 -17.22
N PRO A 464 16.05 12.76 -17.30
CA PRO A 464 16.63 13.48 -16.17
C PRO A 464 15.74 13.38 -14.92
N GLY A 465 16.38 13.20 -13.76
CA GLY A 465 15.68 13.13 -12.48
C GLY A 465 14.92 14.44 -12.18
N SER A 466 13.69 14.31 -11.70
CA SER A 466 12.89 15.41 -11.15
C SER A 466 12.19 14.94 -9.88
N GLN A 467 12.12 15.81 -8.88
CA GLN A 467 11.39 15.59 -7.63
C GLN A 467 9.86 15.50 -7.84
N TYR A 468 9.37 15.98 -8.99
CA TYR A 468 7.95 15.96 -9.35
C TYR A 468 7.59 14.84 -10.33
N PHE A 469 8.54 13.96 -10.67
CA PHE A 469 8.29 12.88 -11.59
C PHE A 469 7.39 11.82 -10.94
N ASP A 470 6.31 11.46 -11.64
CA ASP A 470 5.42 10.36 -11.29
C ASP A 470 5.48 9.27 -12.37
N ALA A 471 5.93 8.08 -11.98
CA ALA A 471 6.07 6.95 -12.88
C ALA A 471 4.72 6.51 -13.46
N LEU A 472 3.63 6.61 -12.69
CA LEU A 472 2.31 6.18 -13.15
C LEU A 472 1.76 7.10 -14.24
N THR A 473 1.85 8.41 -14.04
CA THR A 473 1.50 9.41 -15.06
C THR A 473 2.37 9.29 -16.32
N TRP A 474 3.66 8.94 -16.16
CA TRP A 474 4.51 8.70 -17.32
C TRP A 474 4.05 7.48 -18.12
N TRP A 475 3.84 6.34 -17.45
CA TRP A 475 3.38 5.12 -18.10
C TRP A 475 1.97 5.23 -18.67
N SER A 476 1.09 6.04 -18.06
CA SER A 476 -0.24 6.30 -18.62
C SER A 476 -0.18 6.96 -19.99
N THR A 477 0.84 7.78 -20.22
CA THR A 477 1.06 8.48 -21.49
C THR A 477 1.87 7.61 -22.45
N ALA A 478 2.88 6.90 -21.95
CA ALA A 478 3.75 6.03 -22.75
C ALA A 478 3.09 4.70 -23.14
N GLY A 479 1.96 4.33 -22.52
CA GLY A 479 1.29 3.06 -22.77
C GLY A 479 0.85 2.83 -24.22
N ALA A 480 0.52 3.89 -24.96
CA ALA A 480 0.22 3.79 -26.39
C ALA A 480 1.46 3.44 -27.23
N LYS A 481 2.66 3.83 -26.77
CA LYS A 481 3.94 3.55 -27.42
C LYS A 481 4.48 2.18 -27.05
N TYR A 482 4.21 1.72 -25.82
CA TYR A 482 4.66 0.43 -25.30
C TYR A 482 3.47 -0.36 -24.70
N PRO A 483 2.54 -0.85 -25.54
CA PRO A 483 1.29 -1.47 -25.08
C PRO A 483 1.51 -2.70 -24.19
N THR A 484 2.49 -3.54 -24.49
CA THR A 484 2.76 -4.75 -23.70
C THR A 484 3.57 -4.40 -22.45
N LEU A 485 4.58 -3.56 -22.61
CA LEU A 485 5.47 -3.18 -21.50
C LEU A 485 4.74 -2.36 -20.44
N SER A 486 3.79 -1.51 -20.83
CA SER A 486 2.99 -0.73 -19.87
C SER A 486 2.07 -1.61 -19.02
N ARG A 487 1.55 -2.72 -19.55
CA ARG A 487 0.84 -3.73 -18.74
C ARG A 487 1.78 -4.37 -17.71
N MET A 488 2.98 -4.74 -18.14
CA MET A 488 4.00 -5.27 -17.23
C MET A 488 4.39 -4.24 -16.15
N ALA A 489 4.58 -2.97 -16.52
CA ALA A 489 4.85 -1.88 -15.59
C ALA A 489 3.70 -1.71 -14.57
N ARG A 490 2.45 -1.74 -15.03
CA ARG A 490 1.26 -1.64 -14.18
C ARG A 490 1.23 -2.74 -13.09
N ASP A 491 1.61 -3.96 -13.44
CA ASP A 491 1.61 -5.08 -12.49
C ASP A 491 2.82 -5.06 -11.54
N PHE A 492 4.02 -4.72 -12.04
CA PHE A 492 5.25 -4.69 -11.22
C PHE A 492 5.32 -3.48 -10.29
N LEU A 493 4.91 -2.29 -10.75
CA LEU A 493 4.95 -1.07 -9.95
C LEU A 493 3.93 -1.09 -8.80
N ALA A 494 2.87 -1.90 -8.93
CA ALA A 494 1.86 -2.10 -7.91
C ALA A 494 2.30 -3.01 -6.75
N ILE A 495 3.42 -3.73 -6.90
CA ILE A 495 3.89 -4.68 -5.87
C ILE A 495 4.19 -3.91 -4.58
N PRO A 496 3.53 -4.26 -3.45
CA PRO A 496 3.85 -3.64 -2.17
C PRO A 496 5.15 -4.25 -1.64
N VAL A 497 6.23 -3.48 -1.58
CA VAL A 497 7.53 -3.93 -1.02
C VAL A 497 7.51 -3.91 0.53
N SER A 498 6.46 -3.35 1.12
CA SER A 498 6.21 -3.28 2.55
C SER A 498 4.75 -3.59 2.84
N LEU A 499 4.44 -4.07 4.04
CA LEU A 499 3.08 -4.39 4.43
C LEU A 499 2.17 -3.16 4.41
N ALA A 500 0.87 -3.43 4.21
CA ALA A 500 -0.21 -2.45 4.08
C ALA A 500 -0.17 -1.31 5.10
N THR A 501 0.31 -1.59 6.31
CA THR A 501 0.35 -0.57 7.36
C THR A 501 1.65 0.22 7.40
N SER A 502 2.77 -0.27 6.85
CA SER A 502 4.12 0.34 6.79
C SER A 502 4.71 0.86 8.11
N TYR A 503 3.89 1.11 9.12
CA TYR A 503 4.22 1.56 10.45
C TYR A 503 5.09 0.56 11.18
N GLU A 504 5.05 -0.74 10.82
CA GLU A 504 5.98 -1.75 11.34
C GLU A 504 7.43 -1.28 11.29
N ALA A 505 7.78 -0.50 10.26
CA ALA A 505 9.11 0.09 10.10
C ALA A 505 9.56 0.84 11.34
N PHE A 506 8.63 1.41 12.11
CA PHE A 506 8.86 2.28 13.25
C PHE A 506 8.70 1.60 14.61
N TYR A 507 8.23 0.35 14.66
CA TYR A 507 8.00 -0.37 15.91
C TYR A 507 9.22 -1.18 16.36
N THR A 508 9.40 -1.34 17.68
CA THR A 508 10.42 -2.20 18.34
C THR A 508 9.87 -3.57 18.75
N LYS A 509 8.57 -3.76 18.60
CA LYS A 509 7.80 -4.96 18.97
C LYS A 509 6.71 -5.15 17.92
N PRO A 510 6.15 -6.37 17.75
CA PRO A 510 5.02 -6.57 16.85
C PRO A 510 3.95 -5.50 17.07
N ARG A 511 3.54 -4.84 15.98
CA ARG A 511 2.62 -3.71 16.04
C ARG A 511 1.31 -4.14 16.72
N PRO A 512 0.85 -3.42 17.75
CA PRO A 512 -0.44 -3.71 18.34
C PRO A 512 -1.56 -3.38 17.34
N ALA A 513 -2.61 -4.21 17.31
CA ALA A 513 -3.85 -3.82 16.66
C ALA A 513 -4.45 -2.59 17.36
N ASP A 514 -5.09 -1.71 16.60
CA ASP A 514 -5.70 -0.48 17.11
C ASP A 514 -6.80 -0.82 18.12
N GLU A 515 -6.71 -0.31 19.34
CA GLU A 515 -7.67 -0.59 20.43
C GLU A 515 -9.10 -0.22 20.03
N SER A 516 -9.29 0.86 19.24
CA SER A 516 -10.59 1.28 18.77
C SER A 516 -11.21 0.25 17.83
N LEU A 517 -10.41 -0.38 16.97
CA LEU A 517 -10.84 -1.41 16.03
C LEU A 517 -11.08 -2.75 16.72
N VAL A 518 -10.20 -3.13 17.65
CA VAL A 518 -10.29 -4.38 18.39
C VAL A 518 -11.46 -4.39 19.37
N SER A 519 -11.88 -3.21 19.85
CA SER A 519 -13.09 -3.11 20.68
C SER A 519 -14.39 -3.42 19.93
N LEU A 520 -14.36 -3.40 18.58
CA LEU A 520 -15.52 -3.69 17.74
C LEU A 520 -15.75 -5.19 17.58
N LYS A 521 -16.99 -5.56 17.25
CA LYS A 521 -17.31 -6.92 16.82
C LYS A 521 -16.50 -7.26 15.54
N PRO A 522 -15.96 -8.49 15.39
CA PRO A 522 -15.09 -8.83 14.26
C PRO A 522 -15.65 -8.53 12.86
N ASP A 523 -16.95 -8.77 12.63
CA ASP A 523 -17.59 -8.49 11.34
C ASP A 523 -17.68 -7.00 11.03
N LEU A 524 -17.91 -6.17 12.06
CA LEU A 524 -17.99 -4.73 11.93
C LEU A 524 -16.59 -4.15 11.68
N MET A 525 -15.58 -4.63 12.41
CA MET A 525 -14.19 -4.24 12.16
C MET A 525 -13.79 -4.55 10.71
N ASN A 526 -14.12 -5.76 10.22
CA ASN A 526 -13.90 -6.13 8.82
C ASN A 526 -14.61 -5.16 7.87
N ALA A 527 -15.90 -4.90 8.10
CA ALA A 527 -16.70 -4.01 7.26
C ALA A 527 -16.10 -2.60 7.18
N LEU A 528 -15.72 -2.01 8.31
CA LEU A 528 -15.14 -0.67 8.37
C LEU A 528 -13.74 -0.61 7.74
N MET A 529 -12.87 -1.58 8.03
CA MET A 529 -11.51 -1.62 7.45
C MET A 529 -11.56 -1.73 5.93
N CYS A 530 -12.41 -2.60 5.41
CA CYS A 530 -12.63 -2.77 3.97
C CYS A 530 -13.20 -1.50 3.33
N THR A 531 -14.35 -1.01 3.80
CA THR A 531 -15.03 0.14 3.18
C THR A 531 -14.23 1.44 3.24
N ARG A 532 -13.45 1.66 4.32
CA ARG A 532 -12.53 2.81 4.41
C ARG A 532 -11.48 2.75 3.32
N SER A 533 -10.88 1.58 3.10
CA SER A 533 -9.85 1.40 2.09
C SER A 533 -10.38 1.58 0.66
N TRP A 534 -11.62 1.18 0.38
CA TRP A 534 -12.24 1.31 -0.94
C TRP A 534 -12.64 2.75 -1.25
N SER A 535 -12.97 3.53 -0.22
CA SER A 535 -13.43 4.92 -0.35
C SER A 535 -12.30 5.93 -0.51
N ARG A 536 -11.06 5.58 -0.12
CA ARG A 536 -9.91 6.48 -0.22
C ARG A 536 -9.63 6.80 -1.70
N LYS A 537 -9.92 8.03 -2.10
CA LYS A 537 -9.45 8.63 -3.36
C LYS A 537 -7.96 8.92 -3.20
N HIS A 538 -7.12 7.91 -3.39
CA HIS A 538 -5.68 8.13 -3.59
C HIS A 538 -5.41 8.71 -4.99
#